data_AF-A0A066PK82-F1
#
_entry.id   AF-A0A066PK82-F1
#
_cell.length_a   1.000
_cell.length_b   1.000
_cell.length_c   1.000
_cell.angle_alpha   90.00
_cell.angle_beta   90.00
_cell.angle_gamma   90.00
#
_symmetry.space_group_name_H-M   'P 1'
#
loop_
_entity.id
_entity.type
_entity.pdbx_description
1 polymer ?
#
loop_
_entity_poly.entity_id
_entity_poly.type
_entity_poly.pdbx_seq_one_letter_code
_entity_poly.pdbx_strand_id
1 'polypeptide(L)' 'MDRLVSKISESEMMRRWRAIEQARAANNRQGYVHHPELEAVNERCIRGEIDMAGLDRRMIAAIRAGR' A
#
# COMPACT_ATOMS: atom_id res chain seq x y z
N MET A 1 -6.28 -0.21 22.91
CA MET A 1 -5.45 -0.67 21.77
C MET A 1 -6.36 -1.51 20.90
N ASP A 2 -6.96 -0.90 19.87
CA ASP A 2 -7.80 -1.63 18.93
C ASP A 2 -6.94 -2.65 18.21
N ARG A 3 -7.20 -3.93 18.49
CA ARG A 3 -6.62 -5.04 17.76
C ARG A 3 -7.18 -4.93 16.34
N LEU A 4 -6.44 -4.30 15.44
CA LEU A 4 -6.78 -4.22 14.02
C LEU A 4 -6.84 -5.65 13.48
N VAL A 5 -8.05 -6.21 13.44
CA VAL A 5 -8.32 -7.51 12.83
C VAL A 5 -8.16 -7.32 11.33
N SER A 6 -7.12 -7.91 10.75
CA SER A 6 -6.96 -7.98 9.29
C SER A 6 -8.23 -8.55 8.67
N LYS A 7 -8.75 -7.89 7.61
CA LYS A 7 -9.97 -8.33 6.91
C LYS A 7 -9.73 -9.47 5.92
N ILE A 8 -8.47 -9.90 5.81
CA ILE A 8 -7.98 -10.95 4.91
C ILE A 8 -7.14 -11.94 5.72
N SER A 9 -6.91 -13.13 5.16
CA SER A 9 -6.06 -14.14 5.79
C SER A 9 -4.65 -13.59 6.03
N GLU A 10 -3.97 -14.13 7.04
CA GLU A 10 -2.58 -13.80 7.33
C GLU A 10 -1.68 -14.08 6.12
N SER A 11 -1.91 -15.20 5.42
CA SER A 11 -1.19 -15.54 4.18
C SER A 11 -1.36 -14.47 3.10
N GLU A 12 -2.56 -13.91 2.94
CA GLU A 12 -2.83 -12.85 1.98
C GLU A 12 -2.19 -11.53 2.40
N MET A 13 -2.31 -11.17 3.68
CA MET A 13 -1.64 -9.99 4.24
C MET A 13 -0.13 -10.05 4.00
N MET A 14 0.50 -11.21 4.25
CA MET A 14 1.93 -11.43 4.02
C MET A 14 2.30 -11.37 2.53
N ARG A 15 1.45 -11.90 1.63
CA ARG A 15 1.67 -11.76 0.18
C ARG A 15 1.65 -10.29 -0.24
N ARG A 16 0.66 -9.53 0.21
CA ARG A 16 0.54 -8.09 -0.10
C ARG A 16 1.71 -7.29 0.48
N TRP A 17 2.08 -7.55 1.73
CA TRP A 17 3.22 -6.90 2.36
C TRP A 17 4.51 -7.13 1.56
N ARG A 18 4.81 -8.38 1.17
CA ARG A 18 6.00 -8.68 0.36
C ARG A 18 6.00 -7.93 -0.97
N ALA A 19 4.87 -7.89 -1.67
CA ALA A 19 4.76 -7.19 -2.95
C ALA A 19 5.01 -5.68 -2.81
N ILE A 20 4.40 -5.04 -1.81
CA ILE A 20 4.56 -3.61 -1.52
C ILE A 20 6.00 -3.29 -1.08
N GLU A 21 6.59 -4.10 -0.22
CA GLU A 21 7.98 -3.93 0.23
C GLU A 21 8.98 -4.06 -0.92
N GLN A 22 8.78 -5.02 -1.81
CA GLN A 22 9.61 -5.17 -3.00
C GLN A 22 9.51 -3.94 -3.90
N ALA A 23 8.30 -3.41 -4.12
CA ALA A 23 8.10 -2.19 -4.89
C ALA A 23 8.74 -0.97 -4.21
N ARG A 24 8.59 -0.82 -2.89
CA ARG A 24 9.23 0.26 -2.11
C ARG A 24 10.75 0.17 -2.21
N ALA A 25 11.33 -1.00 -2.02
CA ALA A 25 12.77 -1.21 -2.11
C ALA A 25 13.31 -0.92 -3.53
N ALA A 26 12.58 -1.31 -4.58
CA ALA A 26 12.95 -1.01 -5.96
C ALA A 26 12.93 0.49 -6.27
N ASN A 27 11.94 1.23 -5.73
CA ASN A 27 11.85 2.68 -5.88
C ASN A 27 12.96 3.40 -5.10
N ASN A 28 13.19 3.01 -3.85
CA ASN A 28 14.26 3.57 -3.02
C ASN A 28 15.64 3.39 -3.67
N ARG A 29 15.90 2.23 -4.30
CA ARG A 29 17.17 1.98 -5.02
C ARG A 29 17.38 2.94 -6.20
N GLN A 30 16.31 3.48 -6.76
CA GLN A 30 16.35 4.47 -7.84
C GLN A 30 16.38 5.92 -7.32
N GLY A 31 16.42 6.12 -6.00
CA GLY A 31 16.44 7.45 -5.37
C GLY A 31 15.05 8.06 -5.15
N TYR A 32 13.97 7.34 -5.45
CA TYR A 32 12.62 7.80 -5.14
C TYR A 32 12.31 7.67 -3.65
N VAL A 33 11.52 8.60 -3.12
CA VAL A 33 10.97 8.54 -1.77
C VAL A 33 9.46 8.51 -1.88
N HIS A 34 8.82 7.53 -1.23
CA HIS A 34 7.36 7.42 -1.23
C HIS A 34 6.74 8.56 -0.43
N HIS A 35 5.73 9.19 -1.00
CA HIS A 35 4.94 10.18 -0.28
C HIS A 35 4.20 9.51 0.90
N PRO A 36 4.06 10.17 2.07
CA PRO A 36 3.36 9.57 3.22
C PRO A 36 1.94 9.11 2.94
N GLU A 37 1.22 9.79 2.03
CA GLU A 37 -0.12 9.36 1.59
C GLU A 37 -0.08 7.99 0.90
N LEU A 38 0.95 7.71 0.08
CA LEU A 38 1.12 6.42 -0.58
C LEU A 38 1.39 5.30 0.45
N GLU A 39 2.27 5.56 1.43
CA GLU A 39 2.57 4.59 2.49
C GLU A 39 1.33 4.25 3.32
N ALA A 40 0.50 5.25 3.66
CA ALA A 40 -0.76 5.02 4.36
C ALA A 40 -1.76 4.19 3.54
N VAL A 41 -1.86 4.42 2.22
CA VAL A 41 -2.75 3.63 1.36
C VAL A 41 -2.24 2.20 1.16
N ASN A 42 -0.92 2.01 1.06
CA ASN A 42 -0.27 0.70 1.02
C ASN A 42 -0.58 -0.11 2.29
N GLU A 43 -0.46 0.49 3.47
CA GLU A 43 -0.72 -0.19 4.73
C GLU A 43 -2.18 -0.66 4.84
N ARG A 44 -3.13 0.15 4.37
CA ARG A 44 -4.55 -0.21 4.28
C ARG A 44 -4.80 -1.36 3.30
N CYS A 45 -4.06 -1.41 2.19
CA CYS A 45 -4.11 -2.53 1.25
C CYS A 45 -3.58 -3.82 1.89
N ILE A 46 -2.45 -3.75 2.62
CA ILE A 46 -1.85 -4.87 3.35
C ILE A 46 -2.83 -5.45 4.36
N ARG A 47 -3.56 -4.60 5.10
CA ARG A 47 -4.57 -5.02 6.08
C ARG A 47 -5.89 -5.52 5.47
N GLY A 48 -6.04 -5.43 4.15
CA GLY A 48 -7.28 -5.79 3.46
C GLY A 48 -8.42 -4.78 3.66
N GLU A 49 -8.12 -3.55 4.11
CA GLU A 49 -9.13 -2.48 4.19
C GLU A 49 -9.51 -1.93 2.82
N ILE A 50 -8.62 -2.06 1.84
CA ILE A 50 -8.86 -1.85 0.43
C ILE A 50 -8.31 -3.03 -0.38
N ASP A 51 -8.87 -3.22 -1.56
CA ASP A 51 -8.34 -4.14 -2.57
C ASP A 51 -7.32 -3.43 -3.48
N MET A 52 -6.67 -4.21 -4.35
CA MET A 52 -5.69 -3.67 -5.31
C MET A 52 -6.33 -2.66 -6.26
N ALA A 53 -7.58 -2.87 -6.69
CA ALA A 53 -8.29 -1.91 -7.53
C ALA A 53 -8.55 -0.58 -6.80
N GLY A 54 -8.84 -0.63 -5.50
CA GLY A 54 -8.99 0.55 -4.63
C GLY A 54 -7.68 1.30 -4.42
N LEU A 55 -6.55 0.59 -4.30
CA LEU A 55 -5.21 1.18 -4.29
C LEU A 55 -4.95 1.93 -5.61
N ASP A 56 -5.18 1.26 -6.74
CA ASP A 56 -4.91 1.78 -8.08
C ASP A 56 -5.71 3.06 -8.38
N ARG A 57 -7.02 3.04 -8.09
CA ARG A 57 -7.89 4.22 -8.23
C ARG A 57 -7.41 5.41 -7.40
N ARG A 58 -6.90 5.17 -6.18
CA ARG A 58 -6.38 6.24 -5.31
C ARG A 58 -5.06 6.79 -5.82
N MET A 59 -4.16 5.95 -6.30
CA MET A 59 -2.91 6.40 -6.91
C MET A 59 -3.16 7.28 -8.14
N ILE A 60 -4.05 6.85 -9.03
CA ILE A 60 -4.44 7.64 -10.21
C ILE A 60 -5.05 8.99 -9.78
N ALA A 61 -5.90 9.00 -8.74
CA ALA A 61 -6.48 10.22 -8.23
C ALA A 61 -5.44 11.17 -7.61
N ALA A 62 -4.44 10.65 -6.88
CA ALA A 62 -3.35 11.45 -6.32
C ALA A 62 -2.51 12.11 -7.42
N ILE A 63 -2.10 11.33 -8.43
CA ILE A 63 -1.34 11.82 -9.59
C ILE A 63 -2.11 12.93 -10.32
N ARG A 64 -3.42 12.72 -10.57
CA ARG A 64 -4.28 13.73 -11.22
C ARG A 64 -4.43 15.01 -10.40
N ALA A 65 -4.29 14.91 -9.08
CA ALA A 65 -4.35 16.05 -8.18
C ALA A 65 -2.97 16.69 -7.93
N GLY A 66 -1.91 16.21 -8.58
CA GLY A 66 -0.54 16.71 -8.41
C GLY A 66 0.08 16.42 -7.04
N ARG A 67 -0.32 15.31 -6.41
CA ARG A 67 0.22 14.82 -5.14
C ARG A 67 1.12 13.61 -5.34
#